data_AF-A0AAP5UXQ8-F1
#
_entry.id   AF-A0AAP5UXQ8-F1
#
_cell.length_a   1.000
_cell.length_b   1.000
_cell.length_c   1.000
_cell.angle_alpha   90.00
_cell.angle_beta   90.00
_cell.angle_gamma   90.00
#
_symmetry.space_group_name_H-M   'P 1'
#
loop_
_entity.id
_entity.type
_entity.pdbx_description
1 polymer ?
#
loop_
_entity_poly.entity_id
_entity_poly.type
_entity_poly.pdbx_seq_one_letter_code
_entity_poly.pdbx_strand_id
1 'polypeptide(L)'
;MLKNMGFWALIVAVVTLAQALGGWHSQPAATLLGILSAVLLIWSAAAWMGLPATMRWTSAALAALTFGRNVALAVAARIAYEEARAHDTIWAHAAERLAVDKTPDGILDYVAGYIAGQAQLYGRRPPSTRLEPVAKLQAQSGKFYGGAKLLRLRDGVRTEFSDLHVSRKDLRAVRKQMRSAMSASKEI
;
A
#
# COMPACT_ATOMS: atom_id res chain seq x y z
N MET A 1 11.48 -5.14 -7.07
CA MET A 1 12.30 -5.48 -8.24
C MET A 1 11.59 -5.28 -9.58
N LEU A 2 10.29 -5.61 -9.71
CA LEU A 2 9.46 -5.41 -10.93
C LEU A 2 9.25 -3.96 -11.43
N LYS A 3 9.84 -2.96 -10.77
CA LYS A 3 9.73 -1.53 -11.11
C LYS A 3 11.04 -0.89 -11.54
N ASN A 4 12.14 -1.65 -11.47
CA ASN A 4 13.40 -1.13 -11.93
C ASN A 4 13.32 -1.13 -13.46
N MET A 5 13.36 0.04 -14.10
CA MET A 5 13.51 0.09 -15.57
C MET A 5 14.75 -0.71 -15.99
N GLY A 6 15.79 -0.76 -15.15
CA GLY A 6 16.93 -1.65 -15.32
C GLY A 6 16.59 -3.13 -15.25
N PHE A 7 15.56 -3.57 -14.51
CA PHE A 7 15.13 -4.97 -14.48
C PHE A 7 14.39 -5.38 -15.76
N TRP A 8 13.52 -4.51 -16.29
CA TRP A 8 12.85 -4.77 -17.58
C TRP A 8 13.82 -4.64 -18.76
N ALA A 9 14.73 -3.66 -18.72
CA ALA A 9 15.81 -3.55 -19.69
C ALA A 9 16.74 -4.79 -19.64
N LEU A 10 17.03 -5.31 -18.45
CA LEU A 10 17.79 -6.55 -18.28
C LEU A 10 17.03 -7.77 -18.80
N ILE A 11 15.72 -7.88 -18.56
CA ILE A 11 14.90 -8.97 -19.13
C ILE A 11 14.89 -8.90 -20.65
N VAL A 12 14.60 -7.72 -21.22
CA VAL A 12 14.58 -7.54 -22.68
C VAL A 12 15.96 -7.81 -23.26
N ALA A 13 17.03 -7.31 -22.64
CA ALA A 13 18.41 -7.57 -23.05
C ALA A 13 18.76 -9.06 -22.96
N VAL A 14 18.34 -9.77 -21.92
CA VAL A 14 18.58 -11.21 -21.76
C VAL A 14 17.82 -12.01 -22.83
N VAL A 15 16.59 -11.63 -23.14
CA VAL A 15 15.77 -12.27 -24.18
C VAL A 15 16.35 -12.00 -25.58
N THR A 16 16.72 -10.77 -25.90
CA THR A 16 17.34 -10.43 -27.20
C THR A 16 18.75 -11.02 -27.33
N LEU A 17 19.54 -11.07 -26.25
CA LEU A 17 20.86 -11.72 -26.25
C LEU A 17 20.73 -13.23 -26.39
N ALA A 18 19.73 -13.87 -25.78
CA ALA A 18 19.46 -15.30 -25.97
C ALA A 18 19.03 -15.62 -27.42
N GLN A 19 18.23 -14.75 -28.05
CA GLN A 19 17.87 -14.87 -29.47
C GLN A 19 19.08 -14.63 -30.39
N ALA A 20 19.96 -13.68 -30.06
CA ALA A 20 21.18 -13.39 -30.83
C ALA A 20 22.23 -14.51 -30.71
N LEU A 21 22.43 -15.08 -29.51
CA LEU A 21 23.35 -16.20 -29.26
C LEU A 21 22.81 -17.54 -29.77
N GLY A 22 21.49 -17.70 -29.84
CA GLY A 22 20.85 -18.86 -30.48
C GLY A 22 21.13 -18.95 -31.97
N GLY A 23 21.43 -17.81 -32.62
CA GLY A 23 21.89 -17.78 -34.00
C GLY A 23 23.36 -18.12 -34.17
N TRP A 24 24.23 -17.76 -33.21
CA TRP A 24 25.69 -17.80 -33.36
C TRP A 24 26.35 -18.48 -32.13
N HIS A 25 26.58 -19.79 -32.25
CA HIS A 25 27.64 -20.57 -31.57
C HIS A 25 27.51 -21.09 -30.11
N SER A 26 26.50 -20.79 -29.27
CA SER A 26 26.44 -21.44 -27.93
C SER A 26 25.04 -21.79 -27.41
N GLN A 27 24.54 -22.96 -27.81
CA GLN A 27 23.28 -23.54 -27.31
C GLN A 27 23.14 -23.60 -25.77
N PRO A 28 24.17 -23.93 -24.96
CA PRO A 28 23.98 -24.02 -23.50
C PRO A 28 23.81 -22.66 -22.80
N ALA A 29 24.35 -21.58 -23.36
CA ALA A 29 24.16 -20.23 -22.80
C ALA A 29 22.75 -19.72 -23.11
N ALA A 30 22.25 -19.99 -24.32
CA ALA A 30 20.89 -19.64 -24.72
C ALA A 30 19.83 -20.38 -23.88
N THR A 31 20.04 -21.66 -23.57
CA THR A 31 19.11 -22.43 -22.73
C THR A 31 19.10 -21.93 -21.27
N LEU A 32 20.27 -21.62 -20.70
CA LEU A 32 20.36 -21.06 -19.35
C LEU A 32 19.63 -19.71 -19.23
N LEU A 33 19.84 -18.80 -20.19
CA LEU A 33 19.16 -17.50 -20.23
C LEU A 33 17.65 -17.65 -20.46
N GLY A 34 17.25 -18.61 -21.30
CA GLY A 34 15.84 -18.97 -21.52
C GLY A 34 15.16 -19.44 -20.24
N ILE A 35 15.78 -20.36 -19.51
CA ILE A 35 15.27 -20.85 -18.22
C ILE A 35 15.15 -19.71 -17.22
N LEU A 36 16.15 -18.84 -17.14
CA LEU A 36 16.15 -17.69 -16.22
C LEU A 36 15.02 -16.70 -16.54
N SER A 37 14.76 -16.45 -17.83
CA SER A 37 13.64 -15.62 -18.27
C SER A 37 12.28 -16.24 -17.95
N ALA A 38 12.12 -17.55 -18.13
CA ALA A 38 10.90 -18.28 -17.83
C ALA A 38 10.58 -18.26 -16.33
N VAL A 39 11.59 -18.46 -15.47
CA VAL A 39 11.44 -18.38 -14.01
C VAL A 39 10.97 -16.98 -13.58
N LEU A 40 11.54 -15.92 -14.16
CA LEU A 40 11.15 -14.54 -13.87
C LEU A 40 9.70 -14.25 -14.31
N LEU A 41 9.27 -14.77 -15.46
CA LEU A 41 7.91 -14.62 -15.95
C LEU A 41 6.89 -15.34 -15.05
N ILE A 42 7.17 -16.59 -14.67
CA ILE A 42 6.30 -17.38 -13.78
C ILE A 42 6.14 -16.68 -12.42
N TRP A 43 7.25 -16.18 -11.86
CA TRP A 43 7.20 -15.45 -10.60
C TRP A 43 6.39 -14.15 -10.69
N SER A 44 6.50 -13.43 -11.80
CA SER A 44 5.69 -12.22 -12.05
C SER A 44 4.20 -12.53 -12.18
N ALA A 45 3.84 -13.64 -12.84
CA ALA A 45 2.46 -14.09 -12.99
C ALA A 45 1.86 -14.52 -11.64
N ALA A 46 2.61 -15.27 -10.83
CA ALA A 46 2.18 -15.67 -9.49
C ALA A 46 1.93 -14.45 -8.58
N ALA A 47 2.80 -13.43 -8.64
CA ALA A 47 2.58 -12.18 -7.92
C ALA A 47 1.33 -11.42 -8.38
N TRP A 48 0.98 -11.54 -9.68
CA TRP A 48 -0.22 -10.94 -10.26
C TRP A 48 -1.51 -11.70 -9.89
N MET A 49 -1.42 -13.00 -9.59
CA MET A 49 -2.56 -13.79 -9.10
C MET A 49 -2.91 -13.54 -7.62
N GLY A 50 -1.97 -13.03 -6.83
CA GLY A 50 -2.21 -12.67 -5.43
C GLY A 50 -3.00 -11.37 -5.21
N LEU A 51 -3.46 -10.69 -6.27
CA LEU A 51 -4.25 -9.47 -6.20
C LEU A 51 -5.75 -9.79 -6.29
N PRO A 52 -6.62 -9.11 -5.51
CA PRO A 52 -8.07 -9.31 -5.56
C PRO A 52 -8.62 -9.01 -6.96
N ALA A 53 -9.58 -9.82 -7.41
CA ALA A 53 -10.09 -9.82 -8.79
C ALA A 53 -10.59 -8.45 -9.27
N THR A 54 -11.12 -7.65 -8.35
CA THR A 54 -11.63 -6.29 -8.59
C THR A 54 -10.55 -5.25 -8.89
N MET A 55 -9.27 -5.57 -8.65
CA MET A 55 -8.12 -4.69 -8.91
C MET A 55 -7.32 -5.09 -10.16
N ARG A 56 -7.64 -6.18 -10.86
CA ARG A 56 -6.75 -6.69 -11.91
C ARG A 56 -6.62 -5.79 -13.15
N TRP A 57 -7.46 -4.76 -13.29
CA TRP A 57 -7.55 -3.92 -14.50
C TRP A 57 -7.80 -2.42 -14.24
N THR A 58 -7.62 -1.93 -13.01
CA THR A 58 -7.87 -0.51 -12.70
C THR A 58 -6.59 0.31 -12.71
N SER A 59 -6.67 1.58 -13.13
CA SER A 59 -5.59 2.56 -13.01
C SER A 59 -5.09 2.70 -11.56
N ALA A 60 -5.96 2.45 -10.58
CA ALA A 60 -5.62 2.35 -9.16
C ALA A 60 -4.70 1.16 -8.82
N ALA A 61 -4.82 0.04 -9.54
CA ALA A 61 -3.90 -1.09 -9.40
C ALA A 61 -2.57 -0.84 -10.10
N LEU A 62 -2.58 -0.12 -11.22
CA LEU A 62 -1.38 0.45 -11.84
C LEU A 62 -0.68 1.45 -10.90
N ALA A 63 -1.42 2.30 -10.20
CA ALA A 63 -0.88 3.19 -9.16
C ALA A 63 -0.35 2.42 -7.94
N ALA A 64 -1.06 1.37 -7.51
CA ALA A 64 -0.59 0.46 -6.48
C ALA A 64 0.64 -0.36 -6.93
N LEU A 65 0.82 -0.56 -8.25
CA LEU A 65 1.98 -1.19 -8.86
C LEU A 65 3.14 -0.20 -9.06
N THR A 66 2.92 1.10 -9.31
CA THR A 66 3.96 2.18 -9.38
C THR A 66 4.41 2.67 -8.00
N PHE A 67 3.70 2.29 -6.94
CA PHE A 67 4.16 2.36 -5.55
C PHE A 67 4.12 1.01 -4.81
N GLY A 68 4.30 -0.14 -5.46
CA GLY A 68 4.25 -1.55 -4.97
C GLY A 68 4.77 -1.96 -3.58
N ARG A 69 5.28 -1.05 -2.74
CA ARG A 69 5.45 -1.23 -1.30
C ARG A 69 4.46 -0.43 -0.45
N ASN A 70 3.83 0.62 -0.95
CA ASN A 70 2.94 1.52 -0.23
C ASN A 70 1.51 1.50 -0.81
N VAL A 71 0.52 1.75 0.03
CA VAL A 71 -0.91 1.79 -0.29
C VAL A 71 -1.41 3.17 0.11
N ALA A 72 -2.31 3.76 -0.69
CA ALA A 72 -2.97 5.00 -0.32
C ALA A 72 -3.67 4.84 1.04
N LEU A 73 -3.52 5.83 1.93
CA LEU A 73 -4.00 5.73 3.31
C LEU A 73 -5.51 5.54 3.38
N ALA A 74 -6.28 6.22 2.52
CA ALA A 74 -7.72 6.01 2.37
C ALA A 74 -8.10 4.55 2.09
N VAL A 75 -7.39 3.92 1.16
CA VAL A 75 -7.61 2.50 0.81
C VAL A 75 -7.18 1.60 1.96
N ALA A 76 -6.05 1.91 2.61
CA ALA A 76 -5.54 1.17 3.76
C ALA A 76 -6.49 1.22 4.96
N ALA A 77 -7.04 2.40 5.27
CA ALA A 77 -8.01 2.62 6.32
C ALA A 77 -9.30 1.85 6.06
N ARG A 78 -9.78 1.87 4.81
CA ARG A 78 -10.96 1.10 4.41
C ARG A 78 -10.75 -0.41 4.58
N ILE A 79 -9.63 -0.95 4.09
CA ILE A 79 -9.31 -2.38 4.25
C ILE A 79 -9.20 -2.75 5.73
N ALA A 80 -8.57 -1.91 6.55
CA ALA A 80 -8.42 -2.15 7.97
C ALA A 80 -9.77 -2.12 8.71
N TYR A 81 -10.65 -1.19 8.34
CA TYR A 81 -12.01 -1.10 8.86
C TYR A 81 -12.87 -2.31 8.47
N GLU A 82 -12.88 -2.69 7.19
CA GLU A 82 -13.63 -3.87 6.70
C GLU A 82 -13.18 -5.15 7.43
N GLU A 83 -11.87 -5.32 7.64
CA GLU A 83 -11.33 -6.44 8.42
C GLU A 83 -11.79 -6.39 9.89
N ALA A 84 -11.71 -5.22 10.54
CA ALA A 84 -12.14 -5.05 11.92
C ALA A 84 -13.65 -5.35 12.07
N ARG A 85 -14.47 -4.95 11.09
CA ARG A 85 -15.91 -5.20 11.10
C ARG A 85 -16.26 -6.66 10.86
N ALA A 86 -15.57 -7.31 9.93
CA ALA A 86 -15.74 -8.74 9.65
C ALA A 86 -15.44 -9.62 10.89
N HIS A 87 -14.57 -9.15 11.78
CA HIS A 87 -14.20 -9.83 13.02
C HIS A 87 -14.86 -9.25 14.28
N ASP A 88 -15.81 -8.30 14.13
CA ASP A 88 -16.52 -7.62 15.21
C ASP A 88 -15.63 -7.14 16.37
N THR A 89 -14.52 -6.50 16.01
CA THR A 89 -13.50 -6.09 16.98
C THR A 89 -13.85 -4.73 17.61
N ILE A 90 -13.30 -4.46 18.80
CA ILE A 90 -13.48 -3.18 19.50
C ILE A 90 -13.14 -1.99 18.60
N TRP A 91 -12.18 -2.14 17.68
CA TRP A 91 -11.78 -1.07 16.76
C TRP A 91 -12.88 -0.66 15.78
N ALA A 92 -13.69 -1.60 15.31
CA ALA A 92 -14.80 -1.27 14.42
C ALA A 92 -15.87 -0.47 15.16
N HIS A 93 -16.26 -0.93 16.36
CA HIS A 93 -17.21 -0.23 17.22
C HIS A 93 -16.68 1.13 17.68
N ALA A 94 -15.39 1.21 18.03
CA ALA A 94 -14.74 2.46 18.39
C ALA A 94 -14.74 3.44 17.22
N ALA A 95 -14.45 2.98 15.99
CA ALA A 95 -14.50 3.83 14.81
C ALA A 95 -15.93 4.34 14.52
N GLU A 96 -16.95 3.49 14.65
CA GLU A 96 -18.36 3.88 14.47
C GLU A 96 -18.84 4.86 15.56
N ARG A 97 -18.37 4.71 16.82
CA ARG A 97 -18.82 5.53 17.97
C ARG A 97 -18.04 6.83 18.14
N LEU A 98 -16.73 6.81 17.86
CA LEU A 98 -15.79 7.91 18.11
C LEU A 98 -15.42 8.70 16.85
N ALA A 99 -15.95 8.32 15.68
CA ALA A 99 -15.84 9.14 14.47
C ALA A 99 -16.44 10.53 14.72
N VAL A 100 -15.67 11.57 14.43
CA VAL A 100 -16.03 12.98 14.71
C VAL A 100 -17.36 13.36 14.07
N ASP A 101 -17.57 12.95 12.81
CA ASP A 101 -18.72 13.38 12.02
C ASP A 101 -19.75 12.25 11.80
N LYS A 102 -19.51 11.04 12.33
CA LYS A 102 -20.29 9.80 12.08
C LYS A 102 -20.56 9.48 10.60
N THR A 103 -19.91 10.18 9.68
CA THR A 103 -19.96 9.93 8.24
C THR A 103 -19.03 8.77 7.88
N PRO A 104 -19.24 8.12 6.72
CA PRO A 104 -18.32 7.10 6.22
C PRO A 104 -16.87 7.60 6.16
N ASP A 105 -16.67 8.84 5.72
CA ASP A 105 -15.35 9.47 5.66
C ASP A 105 -14.78 9.70 7.07
N GLY A 106 -15.60 10.12 8.04
CA GLY A 106 -15.16 10.32 9.42
C GLY A 106 -14.73 9.02 10.12
N ILE A 107 -15.35 7.89 9.77
CA ILE A 107 -14.93 6.56 10.24
C ILE A 107 -13.54 6.22 9.69
N LEU A 108 -13.32 6.47 8.39
CA LEU A 108 -12.02 6.23 7.76
C LEU A 108 -10.94 7.19 8.29
N ASP A 109 -11.29 8.43 8.61
CA ASP A 109 -10.38 9.39 9.25
C ASP A 109 -9.93 8.92 10.65
N TYR A 110 -10.85 8.33 11.43
CA TYR A 110 -10.52 7.73 12.73
C TYR A 110 -9.56 6.55 12.58
N VAL A 111 -9.85 5.62 11.66
CA VAL A 111 -9.01 4.45 11.41
C VAL A 111 -7.64 4.86 10.87
N ALA A 112 -7.58 5.89 10.04
CA ALA A 112 -6.31 6.45 9.57
C ALA A 112 -5.47 7.04 10.70
N GLY A 113 -6.10 7.68 11.69
CA GLY A 113 -5.42 8.12 12.91
C GLY A 113 -4.76 6.96 13.66
N TYR A 114 -5.46 5.82 13.78
CA TYR A 114 -4.87 4.62 14.37
C TYR A 114 -3.69 4.08 13.55
N ILE A 115 -3.83 4.00 12.22
CA ILE A 115 -2.76 3.58 11.31
C ILE A 115 -1.54 4.51 11.45
N ALA A 116 -1.76 5.82 11.53
CA ALA A 116 -0.71 6.83 11.70
C ALA A 116 0.08 6.66 13.01
N GLY A 117 -0.58 6.17 14.06
CA GLY A 117 0.06 5.85 15.33
C GLY A 117 1.04 4.67 15.23
N GLN A 118 0.71 3.68 14.39
CA GLN A 118 1.43 2.42 14.28
C GLN A 118 2.44 2.37 13.12
N ALA A 119 2.19 3.11 12.05
CA ALA A 119 2.92 3.01 10.78
C ALA A 119 3.59 4.34 10.37
N GLN A 120 4.65 4.24 9.58
CA GLN A 120 5.26 5.42 8.97
C GLN A 120 4.41 5.90 7.79
N LEU A 121 3.93 7.14 7.86
CA LEU A 121 3.21 7.79 6.78
C LEU A 121 4.14 8.53 5.84
N TYR A 122 3.75 8.55 4.58
CA TYR A 122 4.37 9.35 3.53
C TYR A 122 3.29 10.21 2.88
N GLY A 123 3.59 11.46 2.59
CA GLY A 123 2.65 12.38 1.97
C GLY A 123 3.37 13.44 1.15
N ARG A 124 2.61 14.23 0.40
CA ARG A 124 3.11 15.39 -0.32
C ARG A 124 2.71 16.65 0.42
N ARG A 125 3.64 17.59 0.59
CA ARG A 125 3.38 18.88 1.21
C ARG A 125 3.35 19.97 0.14
N PRO A 126 2.19 20.53 -0.22
CA PRO A 126 2.13 21.62 -1.19
C PRO A 126 3.01 22.81 -0.75
N PRO A 127 3.70 23.51 -1.68
CA PRO A 127 3.68 23.33 -3.14
C PRO A 127 4.60 22.20 -3.66
N SER A 128 5.32 21.50 -2.80
CA SER A 128 6.19 20.39 -3.19
C SER A 128 5.37 19.18 -3.68
N THR A 129 5.78 18.61 -4.81
CA THR A 129 5.23 17.35 -5.35
C THR A 129 5.99 16.13 -4.83
N ARG A 130 7.06 16.33 -4.05
CA ARG A 130 7.88 15.26 -3.51
C ARG A 130 7.12 14.51 -2.43
N LEU A 131 7.27 13.19 -2.47
CA LEU A 131 6.74 12.32 -1.43
C LEU A 131 7.73 12.32 -0.26
N GLU A 132 7.30 12.84 0.87
CA GLU A 132 8.13 13.04 2.06
C GLU A 132 7.59 12.20 3.23
N PRO A 133 8.47 11.65 4.08
CA PRO A 133 8.04 10.99 5.30
C PRO A 133 7.44 12.03 6.26
N VAL A 134 6.22 11.79 6.73
CA VAL A 134 5.61 12.62 7.76
C VAL A 134 6.17 12.18 9.11
N ALA A 135 6.73 13.11 9.90
CA ALA A 135 7.28 12.75 11.20
C ALA A 135 6.21 12.08 12.07
N LYS A 136 6.55 10.99 12.78
CA LYS A 136 5.57 10.18 13.52
C LYS A 136 4.77 10.99 14.55
N LEU A 137 5.43 11.89 15.27
CA LEU A 137 4.78 12.81 16.22
C LEU A 137 3.81 13.77 15.54
N GLN A 138 4.12 14.23 14.32
CA GLN A 138 3.25 15.10 13.54
C GLN A 138 2.04 14.31 13.00
N ALA A 139 2.27 13.09 12.51
CA ALA A 139 1.21 12.19 12.05
C ALA A 139 0.21 11.83 13.16
N GLN A 140 0.68 11.70 14.40
CA GLN A 140 -0.15 11.40 15.57
C GLN A 140 -0.92 12.62 16.11
N SER A 141 -0.36 13.82 15.97
CA SER A 141 -0.97 15.06 16.48
C SER A 141 -1.84 15.79 15.45
N GLY A 142 -1.71 15.44 14.17
CA GLY A 142 -2.51 15.97 13.08
C GLY A 142 -3.92 15.38 13.02
N LYS A 143 -4.80 16.05 12.27
CA LYS A 143 -6.17 15.61 12.00
C LYS A 143 -6.31 15.19 10.55
N PHE A 144 -6.90 14.01 10.33
CA PHE A 144 -7.22 13.49 9.01
C PHE A 144 -8.57 14.01 8.52
N TYR A 145 -8.69 14.19 7.21
CA TYR A 145 -9.90 14.68 6.55
C TYR A 145 -10.18 13.95 5.23
N GLY A 146 -11.48 13.87 4.90
CA GLY A 146 -11.97 13.43 3.60
C GLY A 146 -11.75 11.94 3.36
N GLY A 147 -11.84 11.14 4.42
CA GLY A 147 -11.61 9.69 4.36
C GLY A 147 -10.13 9.35 4.19
N ALA A 148 -9.27 10.01 4.97
CA ALA A 148 -7.83 9.85 5.04
C ALA A 148 -7.07 10.25 3.77
N LYS A 149 -7.59 11.23 3.03
CA LYS A 149 -6.93 11.81 1.85
C LYS A 149 -5.98 12.93 2.24
N LEU A 150 -6.30 13.65 3.31
CA LEU A 150 -5.60 14.84 3.77
C LEU A 150 -5.23 14.68 5.24
N LEU A 151 -4.04 15.14 5.59
CA LEU A 151 -3.57 15.27 6.96
C LEU A 151 -3.22 16.73 7.19
N ARG A 152 -3.95 17.38 8.09
CA ARG A 152 -3.64 18.74 8.52
C ARG A 152 -2.96 18.68 9.87
N LEU A 153 -1.75 19.22 9.94
CA LEU A 153 -1.02 19.32 11.19
C LEU A 153 -1.62 20.42 12.07
N ARG A 154 -1.45 20.24 13.39
CA ARG A 154 -1.82 21.23 14.40
C ARG A 154 -0.64 22.17 14.71
N ASP A 155 0.19 22.45 13.70
CA ASP A 155 1.18 23.51 13.76
C ASP A 155 0.48 24.84 13.42
N GLY A 156 0.86 25.95 14.07
CA GLY A 156 0.22 27.25 13.83
C GLY A 156 0.27 27.73 12.36
N VAL A 157 1.03 27.03 11.52
CA VAL A 157 1.24 27.27 10.08
C VAL A 157 0.25 26.48 9.20
N ARG A 158 -0.60 25.62 9.77
CA ARG A 158 -1.58 24.77 9.06
C ARG A 158 -0.93 23.95 7.94
N THR A 159 0.15 23.26 8.24
CA THR A 159 0.80 22.40 7.26
C THR A 159 -0.14 21.28 6.84
N GLU A 160 -0.34 21.12 5.53
CA GLU A 160 -1.19 20.08 4.97
C GLU A 160 -0.35 19.08 4.17
N PHE A 161 -0.65 17.80 4.37
CA PHE A 161 -0.15 16.71 3.56
C PHE A 161 -1.30 16.09 2.78
N SER A 162 -1.11 15.96 1.46
CA SER A 162 -2.03 15.28 0.55
C SER A 162 -1.38 14.01 0.00
N ASP A 163 -2.16 13.19 -0.71
CA ASP A 163 -1.71 11.92 -1.29
C ASP A 163 -0.99 11.04 -0.25
N LEU A 164 -1.67 10.76 0.86
CA LEU A 164 -1.10 10.00 1.97
C LEU A 164 -0.95 8.52 1.62
N HIS A 165 0.17 7.93 2.00
CA HIS A 165 0.52 6.55 1.73
C HIS A 165 1.13 5.87 2.97
N VAL A 166 0.88 4.58 3.10
CA VAL A 166 1.44 3.72 4.15
C VAL A 166 2.08 2.48 3.54
N SER A 167 3.15 1.97 4.14
CA SER A 167 3.79 0.71 3.71
C SER A 167 2.84 -0.49 3.89
N ARG A 168 2.80 -1.39 2.90
CA ARG A 168 2.07 -2.67 2.93
C ARG A 168 2.50 -3.54 4.10
N LYS A 169 3.78 -3.51 4.47
CA LYS A 169 4.30 -4.26 5.62
C LYS A 169 3.61 -3.78 6.91
N ASP A 170 3.49 -2.48 7.05
CA ASP A 170 2.92 -1.85 8.24
C ASP A 170 1.41 -2.03 8.24
N LEU A 171 0.75 -1.93 7.08
CA LEU A 171 -0.67 -2.27 6.94
C LEU A 171 -0.97 -3.72 7.33
N ARG A 172 -0.11 -4.68 6.95
CA ARG A 172 -0.27 -6.09 7.38
C ARG A 172 -0.12 -6.22 8.90
N ALA A 173 0.81 -5.49 9.51
CA ALA A 173 0.98 -5.50 10.96
C ALA A 173 -0.24 -4.91 11.67
N VAL A 174 -0.77 -3.78 11.19
CA VAL A 174 -1.97 -3.13 11.72
C VAL A 174 -3.19 -4.04 11.58
N ARG A 175 -3.40 -4.68 10.42
CA ARG A 175 -4.49 -5.65 10.23
C ARG A 175 -4.39 -6.82 11.20
N LYS A 176 -3.18 -7.36 11.40
CA LYS A 176 -2.96 -8.44 12.37
C LYS A 176 -3.32 -8.00 13.77
N GLN A 177 -2.91 -6.79 14.19
CA GLN A 177 -3.27 -6.21 15.48
C GLN A 177 -4.77 -6.00 15.64
N MET A 178 -5.42 -5.40 14.64
CA MET A 178 -6.87 -5.14 14.65
C MET A 178 -7.68 -6.42 14.70
N ARG A 179 -7.22 -7.48 14.03
CA ARG A 179 -7.83 -8.82 14.09
C ARG A 179 -7.64 -9.50 15.45
N SER A 180 -6.49 -9.30 16.09
CA SER A 180 -6.21 -9.87 17.42
C SER A 180 -6.80 -9.07 18.58
N ALA A 181 -7.29 -7.86 18.32
CA ALA A 181 -7.98 -7.08 19.34
C ALA A 181 -9.25 -7.82 19.77
N MET A 182 -9.52 -7.83 21.08
CA MET A 182 -10.66 -8.54 21.66
C MET A 182 -11.95 -8.23 20.88
N SER A 183 -12.74 -9.27 20.61
CA SER A 183 -14.09 -9.11 20.08
C SER A 183 -14.93 -8.38 21.13
N ALA A 184 -15.63 -7.33 20.72
CA ALA A 184 -16.51 -6.59 21.63
C ALA A 184 -17.67 -7.47 22.15
N SER A 185 -18.00 -8.55 21.45
CA SER A 185 -19.15 -9.42 21.69
C SER A 185 -19.00 -10.47 22.81
N LYS A 186 -18.11 -10.31 23.80
CA LYS A 186 -18.00 -11.30 24.91
C LYS A 186 -18.38 -10.81 26.31
N GLU A 187 -18.79 -9.55 26.47
CA GLU A 187 -19.29 -9.03 27.74
C GLU A 187 -20.48 -8.08 27.50
N ILE A 188 -21.64 -8.63 27.13
CA ILE A 188 -22.97 -8.12 27.51
C ILE A 188 -23.86 -9.33 27.77
#